data_AF-A0A2S8F4C9-F1
#
_entry.id   AF-A0A2S8F4C9-F1
#
_cell.length_a   1.000
_cell.length_b   1.000
_cell.length_c   1.000
_cell.angle_alpha   90.00
_cell.angle_beta   90.00
_cell.angle_gamma   90.00
#
_symmetry.space_group_name_H-M   'P 1'
#
loop_
_entity.id
_entity.type
_entity.pdbx_description
1 polymer ?
#
loop_
_entity_poly.entity_id
_entity_poly.type
_entity_poly.pdbx_seq_one_letter_code
_entity_poly.pdbx_strand_id
1 'polypeptide(L)'
;MNDPQGSKANRRFQYPLWVFLFVLPTIAGLLFVMYANQQRQQKVREELLMRQVDLIEQRGEVSELQANWDDLRSDMQQNLREFKSPEKVIARLQHPLISSRDPIGGGSGYYEVEDASDFLFFFVQANDDDVRELFGKMQEVYPKAPHVTQFQILNLLARLPEFAPDRMEAIADQVKQFIEPLKEQKNQKLAGEAQAVWKTFGFEDLPDSMPKGETPR
;
A
#
# COMPACT_ATOMS: atom_id res chain seq x y z
N MET A 1 112.17 12.32 7.47
CA MET A 1 110.95 11.50 7.32
C MET A 1 109.80 12.47 7.16
N ASN A 2 109.18 12.48 5.99
CA ASN A 2 108.26 13.52 5.53
C ASN A 2 106.82 13.28 6.02
N ASP A 3 106.18 14.36 6.46
CA ASP A 3 104.73 14.55 6.48
C ASP A 3 104.16 14.54 5.03
N PRO A 4 102.86 14.24 4.82
CA PRO A 4 101.87 15.32 4.85
C PRO A 4 100.56 14.98 5.59
N GLN A 5 100.33 15.81 6.61
CA GLN A 5 99.08 16.45 7.02
C GLN A 5 97.91 16.34 6.03
N GLY A 6 96.83 15.70 6.47
CA GLY A 6 95.49 15.84 5.90
C GLY A 6 94.80 17.10 6.42
N SER A 7 94.66 18.12 5.59
CA SER A 7 93.85 19.30 5.87
C SER A 7 92.37 18.99 5.62
N LYS A 8 91.62 18.71 6.69
CA LYS A 8 90.14 18.73 6.65
C LYS A 8 89.69 20.17 6.51
N ALA A 9 89.40 20.59 5.28
CA ALA A 9 88.80 21.87 4.96
C ALA A 9 87.43 21.98 5.63
N ASN A 10 87.40 22.65 6.78
CA ASN A 10 86.21 22.97 7.53
C ASN A 10 85.44 24.07 6.77
N ARG A 11 84.59 23.69 5.81
CA ARG A 11 83.70 24.62 5.09
C ARG A 11 82.67 25.19 6.07
N ARG A 12 83.05 26.26 6.75
CA ARG A 12 82.13 27.12 7.50
C ARG A 12 81.27 27.84 6.47
N PHE A 13 80.05 27.35 6.24
CA PHE A 13 79.05 28.04 5.45
C PHE A 13 78.66 29.34 6.17
N GLN A 14 79.35 30.43 5.84
CA GLN A 14 78.97 31.78 6.25
C GLN A 14 77.94 32.28 5.24
N TYR A 15 76.66 32.02 5.53
CA TYR A 15 75.60 32.66 4.76
C TYR A 15 75.51 34.12 5.19
N PRO A 16 75.46 35.07 4.24
CA PRO A 16 75.29 36.47 4.58
C PRO A 16 73.98 36.67 5.34
N LEU A 17 73.99 37.49 6.39
CA LEU A 17 72.86 37.71 7.30
C LEU A 17 71.55 38.05 6.56
N TRP A 18 71.65 38.68 5.40
CA TRP A 18 70.53 38.99 4.51
C TRP A 18 69.77 37.74 4.01
N VAL A 19 70.46 36.62 3.79
CA VAL A 19 69.82 35.34 3.41
C VAL A 19 68.91 34.85 4.54
N PHE A 20 69.35 34.97 5.81
CA PHE A 20 68.50 34.62 6.94
C PHE A 20 67.30 35.57 7.11
N LEU A 21 67.49 36.87 6.86
CA LEU A 21 66.42 37.87 7.00
C LEU A 21 65.36 37.81 5.89
N PHE A 22 65.71 37.35 4.68
CA PHE A 22 64.80 37.38 3.53
C PHE A 22 64.39 36.00 3.03
N VAL A 23 65.30 35.01 3.02
CA VAL A 23 65.00 33.69 2.45
C VAL A 23 64.21 32.81 3.43
N LEU A 24 64.56 32.81 4.72
CA LEU A 24 63.84 31.99 5.71
C LEU A 24 62.37 32.38 5.88
N PRO A 25 61.99 33.68 6.00
CA PRO A 25 60.58 34.06 6.09
C PRO A 25 59.79 33.69 4.83
N THR A 26 60.43 33.75 3.66
CA THR A 26 59.79 33.40 2.38
C THR A 26 59.55 31.89 2.27
N ILE A 27 60.53 31.06 2.67
CA ILE A 27 60.36 29.60 2.75
C ILE A 27 59.29 29.23 3.78
N ALA A 28 59.32 29.86 4.97
CA ALA A 28 58.30 29.64 6.00
C ALA A 28 56.89 30.04 5.52
N GLY A 29 56.76 31.16 4.80
CA GLY A 29 55.51 31.60 4.17
C GLY A 29 55.01 30.62 3.13
N LEU A 30 55.89 30.11 2.25
CA LEU A 30 55.54 29.08 1.27
C LEU A 30 55.06 27.78 1.94
N LEU A 31 55.77 27.30 2.96
CA LEU A 31 55.37 26.12 3.71
C LEU A 31 54.01 26.32 4.41
N PHE A 32 53.77 27.50 4.97
CA PHE A 32 52.49 27.84 5.57
C PHE A 32 51.35 27.87 4.54
N VAL A 33 51.57 28.46 3.36
CA VAL A 33 50.57 28.48 2.26
C VAL A 33 50.31 27.06 1.75
N MET A 34 51.35 26.24 1.56
CA MET A 34 51.18 24.84 1.16
C MET A 34 50.38 24.06 2.19
N TYR A 35 50.71 24.21 3.48
CA TYR A 35 50.00 23.55 4.57
C TYR A 35 48.54 24.01 4.67
N ALA A 36 48.28 25.32 4.60
CA ALA A 36 46.93 25.88 4.60
C ALA A 36 46.10 25.39 3.41
N ASN A 37 46.69 25.29 2.21
CA ASN A 37 46.03 24.72 1.04
C ASN A 37 45.77 23.22 1.20
N GLN A 38 46.71 22.47 1.77
CA GLN A 38 46.54 21.05 2.05
C GLN A 38 45.38 20.81 3.03
N GLN A 39 45.27 21.61 4.10
CA GLN A 39 44.12 21.56 5.01
C GLN A 39 42.80 21.88 4.31
N ARG A 40 42.77 22.89 3.43
CA ARG A 40 41.57 23.21 2.64
C ARG A 40 41.18 22.06 1.73
N GLN A 41 42.15 21.42 1.07
CA GLN A 41 41.89 20.25 0.22
C GLN A 41 41.38 19.05 1.02
N GLN A 42 41.88 18.83 2.23
CA GLN A 42 41.36 17.78 3.11
C GLN A 42 39.90 18.02 3.47
N LYS A 43 39.55 19.24 3.88
CA LYS A 43 38.15 19.60 4.20
C LYS A 43 37.21 19.41 3.00
N VAL A 44 37.63 19.84 1.81
CA VAL A 44 36.82 19.66 0.60
C VAL A 44 36.65 18.18 0.26
N ARG A 45 37.68 17.35 0.46
CA ARG A 45 37.56 15.89 0.28
C ARG A 45 36.61 15.27 1.29
N GLU A 46 36.70 15.66 2.55
CA GLU A 46 35.78 15.21 3.60
C GLU A 46 34.33 15.59 3.26
N GLU A 47 34.09 16.82 2.85
CA GLU A 47 32.76 17.29 2.44
C GLU A 47 32.22 16.52 1.22
N LEU A 48 33.06 16.27 0.22
CA LEU A 48 32.67 15.47 -0.96
C LEU A 48 32.38 14.01 -0.59
N LEU A 49 33.14 13.41 0.32
CA LEU A 49 32.90 12.05 0.79
C LEU A 49 31.59 11.97 1.59
N MET A 50 31.34 12.91 2.49
CA MET A 50 30.07 12.99 3.22
C MET A 50 28.90 13.14 2.25
N ARG A 51 29.02 14.03 1.27
CA ARG A 51 27.98 14.22 0.24
C ARG A 51 27.76 12.97 -0.61
N GLN A 52 28.82 12.20 -0.89
CA GLN A 52 28.70 10.94 -1.60
C GLN A 52 27.96 9.89 -0.77
N VAL A 53 28.22 9.82 0.54
CA VAL A 53 27.51 8.93 1.46
C VAL A 53 26.03 9.30 1.52
N ASP A 54 25.71 10.57 1.71
CA ASP A 54 24.31 11.04 1.74
C ASP A 54 23.56 10.70 0.45
N LEU A 55 24.21 10.86 -0.71
CA LEU A 55 23.62 10.51 -2.01
C LEU A 55 23.41 8.99 -2.17
N ILE A 56 24.29 8.16 -1.59
CA ILE A 56 24.12 6.70 -1.61
C ILE A 56 22.94 6.29 -0.72
N GLU A 57 22.82 6.91 0.45
CA GLU A 57 21.70 6.67 1.38
C GLU A 57 20.37 7.07 0.74
N GLN A 58 20.27 8.27 0.17
CA GLN A 58 19.08 8.73 -0.56
C GLN A 58 18.74 7.80 -1.74
N ARG A 59 19.74 7.30 -2.46
CA ARG A 59 19.51 6.33 -3.54
C ARG A 59 18.99 5.00 -2.99
N GLY A 60 19.45 4.58 -1.82
CA GLY A 60 18.94 3.41 -1.10
C GLY A 60 17.46 3.57 -0.80
N GLU A 61 17.07 4.66 -0.15
CA GLU A 61 15.66 4.95 0.18
C GLU A 61 14.77 4.99 -1.07
N VAL A 62 15.22 5.67 -2.13
CA VAL A 62 14.47 5.73 -3.39
C VAL A 62 14.35 4.34 -4.04
N SER A 63 15.40 3.53 -3.97
CA SER A 63 15.38 2.16 -4.50
C SER A 63 14.43 1.25 -3.73
N GLU A 64 14.38 1.38 -2.40
CA GLU A 64 13.43 0.63 -1.56
C GLU A 64 11.99 1.05 -1.84
N LEU A 65 11.75 2.35 -1.93
CA LEU A 65 10.44 2.87 -2.33
C LEU A 65 10.04 2.33 -3.71
N GLN A 66 10.96 2.34 -4.68
CA GLN A 66 10.70 1.83 -6.01
C GLN A 66 10.40 0.32 -6.01
N ALA A 67 11.14 -0.48 -5.25
CA ALA A 67 10.87 -1.92 -5.12
C ALA A 67 9.48 -2.17 -4.50
N ASN A 68 9.12 -1.44 -3.46
CA ASN A 68 7.79 -1.52 -2.85
C ASN A 68 6.67 -1.15 -3.86
N TRP A 69 6.90 -0.15 -4.71
CA TRP A 69 5.95 0.21 -5.77
C TRP A 69 5.84 -0.87 -6.85
N ASP A 70 6.94 -1.49 -7.23
CA ASP A 70 6.96 -2.57 -8.21
C ASP A 70 6.24 -3.82 -7.68
N ASP A 71 6.46 -4.17 -6.41
CA ASP A 71 5.77 -5.26 -5.71
C ASP A 71 4.27 -4.97 -5.62
N LEU A 72 3.87 -3.78 -5.13
CA LEU A 72 2.46 -3.37 -5.07
C LEU A 72 1.79 -3.44 -6.44
N ARG A 73 2.50 -2.99 -7.49
CA ARG A 73 1.99 -3.02 -8.86
C ARG A 73 1.84 -4.46 -9.36
N SER A 74 2.79 -5.34 -9.04
CA SER A 74 2.74 -6.75 -9.39
C SER A 74 1.53 -7.42 -8.74
N ASP A 75 1.33 -7.19 -7.44
CA ASP A 75 0.22 -7.73 -6.66
C ASP A 75 -1.13 -7.23 -7.21
N MET A 76 -1.25 -5.92 -7.48
CA MET A 76 -2.43 -5.35 -8.12
C MET A 76 -2.70 -5.99 -9.47
N GLN A 77 -1.68 -6.19 -10.31
CA GLN A 77 -1.85 -6.83 -11.61
C GLN A 77 -2.27 -8.29 -11.50
N GLN A 78 -1.77 -9.01 -10.51
CA GLN A 78 -2.17 -10.38 -10.22
C GLN A 78 -3.66 -10.42 -9.81
N ASN A 79 -4.07 -9.57 -8.88
CA ASN A 79 -5.46 -9.52 -8.41
C ASN A 79 -6.42 -9.09 -9.52
N LEU A 80 -6.04 -8.13 -10.36
CA LEU A 80 -6.84 -7.75 -11.55
C LEU A 80 -7.00 -8.93 -12.51
N ARG A 81 -5.99 -9.78 -12.70
CA ARG A 81 -6.11 -10.98 -13.54
C ARG A 81 -6.98 -12.05 -12.89
N GLU A 82 -6.86 -12.23 -11.58
CA GLU A 82 -7.60 -13.24 -10.83
C GLU A 82 -9.10 -12.92 -10.79
N PHE A 83 -9.46 -11.68 -10.49
CA PHE A 83 -10.84 -11.21 -10.38
C PHE A 83 -11.38 -10.60 -11.68
N LYS A 84 -10.95 -11.13 -12.82
CA LYS A 84 -11.42 -10.65 -14.14
C LYS A 84 -12.82 -11.11 -14.50
N SER A 85 -13.24 -12.26 -14.01
CA SER A 85 -14.50 -12.87 -14.43
C SER A 85 -15.47 -13.07 -13.27
N PRO A 86 -16.79 -12.99 -13.52
CA PRO A 86 -17.79 -13.22 -12.49
C PRO A 86 -17.68 -14.61 -11.83
N GLU A 87 -17.25 -15.64 -12.59
CA GLU A 87 -17.07 -17.00 -12.05
C GLU A 87 -16.00 -17.05 -10.97
N LYS A 88 -14.94 -16.26 -11.12
CA LYS A 88 -13.84 -16.22 -10.13
C LYS A 88 -14.29 -15.60 -8.83
N VAL A 89 -15.10 -14.54 -8.91
CA VAL A 89 -15.73 -13.92 -7.73
C VAL A 89 -16.62 -14.94 -7.01
N ILE A 90 -17.50 -15.65 -7.74
CA ILE A 90 -18.37 -16.67 -7.15
C ILE A 90 -17.56 -17.83 -6.55
N ALA A 91 -16.53 -18.32 -7.24
CA ALA A 91 -15.67 -19.39 -6.74
C ALA A 91 -14.98 -18.97 -5.43
N ARG A 92 -14.53 -17.71 -5.33
CA ARG A 92 -13.93 -17.16 -4.12
C ARG A 92 -14.94 -17.06 -2.96
N LEU A 93 -16.18 -16.67 -3.22
CA LEU A 93 -17.28 -16.63 -2.23
C LEU A 93 -17.70 -18.04 -1.77
N GLN A 94 -17.51 -19.06 -2.61
CA GLN A 94 -17.74 -20.46 -2.23
C GLN A 94 -16.57 -21.07 -1.46
N HIS A 95 -15.35 -20.57 -1.69
CA HIS A 95 -14.11 -21.05 -1.11
C HIS A 95 -13.30 -19.89 -0.51
N PRO A 96 -13.74 -19.33 0.63
CA PRO A 96 -12.98 -18.30 1.32
C PRO A 96 -11.62 -18.82 1.80
N LEU A 97 -10.59 -17.98 1.72
CA LEU A 97 -9.22 -18.29 2.16
C LEU A 97 -9.16 -18.44 3.68
N ILE A 98 -10.03 -17.72 4.39
CA ILE A 98 -10.20 -17.88 5.83
C ILE A 98 -11.20 -19.03 6.03
N SER A 99 -10.67 -20.21 6.36
CA SER A 99 -11.49 -21.33 6.82
C SER A 99 -12.27 -20.87 8.05
N SER A 100 -13.59 -21.03 8.01
CA SER A 100 -14.50 -20.75 9.13
C SER A 100 -14.01 -21.48 10.39
N ARG A 101 -13.21 -20.79 11.22
CA ARG A 101 -12.88 -21.28 12.55
C ARG A 101 -14.13 -21.07 13.39
N ASP A 102 -14.63 -22.15 13.99
CA ASP A 102 -15.62 -22.04 15.05
C ASP A 102 -15.12 -21.02 16.09
N PRO A 103 -15.96 -20.07 16.54
CA PRO A 103 -15.54 -19.06 17.49
C PRO A 103 -15.19 -19.72 18.83
N ILE A 104 -13.90 -19.98 19.05
CA ILE A 104 -13.37 -20.40 20.35
C ILE A 104 -13.31 -19.14 21.22
N GLY A 105 -14.45 -18.79 21.83
CA GLY A 105 -14.48 -17.85 22.96
C GLY A 105 -15.57 -16.78 22.90
N GLY A 106 -16.69 -17.04 23.58
CA GLY A 106 -17.33 -16.11 24.53
C GLY A 106 -17.84 -14.73 24.09
N GLY A 107 -17.72 -14.33 22.84
CA GLY A 107 -18.28 -13.10 22.29
C GLY A 107 -19.18 -13.40 21.09
N SER A 108 -20.29 -12.69 20.98
CA SER A 108 -21.31 -12.77 19.91
C SER A 108 -20.79 -13.35 18.59
N GLY A 109 -21.37 -14.47 18.16
CA GLY A 109 -20.93 -15.29 17.01
C GLY A 109 -20.92 -14.58 15.66
N TYR A 110 -19.88 -13.77 15.44
CA TYR A 110 -19.46 -13.34 14.11
C TYR A 110 -18.84 -14.56 13.41
N TYR A 111 -19.42 -14.95 12.28
CA TYR A 111 -18.62 -15.64 11.28
C TYR A 111 -17.55 -14.64 10.85
N GLU A 112 -16.27 -15.01 10.90
CA GLU A 112 -15.22 -14.19 10.28
C GLU A 112 -15.51 -14.17 8.78
N VAL A 113 -16.21 -13.11 8.34
CA VAL A 113 -16.48 -12.87 6.94
C VAL A 113 -15.20 -12.35 6.33
N GLU A 114 -14.75 -13.01 5.27
CA GLU A 114 -13.58 -12.57 4.53
C GLU A 114 -13.75 -11.11 4.08
N ASP A 115 -12.64 -10.36 4.14
CA ASP A 115 -12.66 -8.97 3.73
C ASP A 115 -13.03 -8.87 2.24
N ALA A 116 -14.16 -8.24 1.95
CA ALA A 116 -14.66 -8.13 0.58
C ALA A 116 -13.84 -7.17 -0.30
N SER A 117 -12.80 -6.54 0.26
CA SER A 117 -11.89 -5.62 -0.43
C SER A 117 -11.24 -6.24 -1.67
N ASP A 118 -10.97 -7.55 -1.67
CA ASP A 118 -10.43 -8.26 -2.83
C ASP A 118 -11.38 -8.22 -4.05
N PHE A 119 -12.69 -8.08 -3.82
CA PHE A 119 -13.66 -7.99 -4.90
C PHE A 119 -13.68 -6.61 -5.57
N LEU A 120 -13.07 -5.58 -4.96
CA LEU A 120 -12.92 -4.26 -5.57
C LEU A 120 -12.25 -4.35 -6.94
N PHE A 121 -11.25 -5.23 -7.09
CA PHE A 121 -10.53 -5.43 -8.35
C PHE A 121 -11.45 -5.87 -9.49
N PHE A 122 -12.52 -6.62 -9.20
CA PHE A 122 -13.55 -6.95 -10.19
C PHE A 122 -14.32 -5.70 -10.60
N PHE A 123 -14.89 -4.95 -9.66
CA PHE A 123 -15.75 -3.80 -9.97
C PHE A 123 -15.03 -2.66 -10.69
N VAL A 124 -13.74 -2.47 -10.43
CA VAL A 124 -12.91 -1.46 -11.12
C VAL A 124 -12.80 -1.73 -12.61
N GLN A 125 -12.76 -2.99 -13.04
CA GLN A 125 -12.53 -3.37 -14.44
C GLN A 125 -13.75 -3.96 -15.15
N ALA A 126 -14.73 -4.44 -14.40
CA ALA A 126 -15.96 -5.01 -14.93
C ALA A 126 -16.72 -3.94 -15.74
N ASN A 127 -17.39 -4.33 -16.81
CA ASN A 127 -18.42 -3.51 -17.44
C ASN A 127 -19.79 -3.79 -16.77
N ASP A 128 -20.84 -3.08 -17.18
CA ASP A 128 -22.17 -3.29 -16.60
C ASP A 128 -22.70 -4.70 -16.87
N ASP A 129 -22.42 -5.29 -18.04
CA ASP A 129 -22.86 -6.64 -18.37
C ASP A 129 -22.18 -7.72 -17.50
N ASP A 130 -20.90 -7.57 -17.19
CA ASP A 130 -20.15 -8.45 -16.28
C ASP A 130 -20.74 -8.39 -14.87
N VAL A 131 -21.11 -7.19 -14.41
CA VAL A 131 -21.77 -7.00 -13.11
C VAL A 131 -23.15 -7.66 -13.11
N ARG A 132 -23.95 -7.47 -14.17
CA ARG A 132 -25.25 -8.15 -14.32
C ARG A 132 -25.10 -9.68 -14.33
N GLU A 133 -24.08 -10.18 -15.03
CA GLU A 133 -23.78 -11.61 -15.06
C GLU A 133 -23.41 -12.13 -13.66
N LEU A 134 -22.62 -11.37 -12.90
CA LEU A 134 -22.28 -11.71 -11.51
C LEU A 134 -23.54 -11.83 -10.65
N PHE A 135 -24.47 -10.88 -10.74
CA PHE A 135 -25.76 -10.94 -10.04
C PHE A 135 -26.60 -12.15 -10.45
N GLY A 136 -26.63 -12.48 -11.74
CA GLY A 136 -27.31 -13.68 -12.23
C GLY A 136 -26.75 -14.96 -11.62
N LYS A 137 -25.41 -15.09 -11.53
CA LYS A 137 -24.77 -16.24 -10.88
C LYS A 137 -25.01 -16.27 -9.37
N MET A 138 -25.01 -15.11 -8.70
CA MET A 138 -25.36 -15.03 -7.28
C MET A 138 -26.78 -15.52 -7.03
N GLN A 139 -27.75 -15.10 -7.85
CA GLN A 139 -29.15 -15.56 -7.78
C GLN A 139 -29.28 -17.08 -7.94
N GLU A 140 -28.51 -17.68 -8.86
CA GLU A 140 -28.51 -19.13 -9.08
C GLU A 140 -27.89 -19.91 -7.91
N VAL A 141 -26.78 -19.40 -7.37
CA VAL A 141 -25.97 -20.07 -6.35
C VAL A 141 -26.58 -19.92 -4.96
N TYR A 142 -27.10 -18.73 -4.61
CA TYR A 142 -27.59 -18.38 -3.29
C TYR A 142 -28.52 -19.42 -2.64
N PRO A 143 -29.60 -19.92 -3.31
CA PRO A 143 -30.53 -20.84 -2.66
C PRO A 143 -29.92 -22.22 -2.34
N LYS A 144 -28.82 -22.58 -3.01
CA LYS A 144 -28.12 -23.88 -2.84
C LYS A 144 -26.86 -23.75 -1.98
N ALA A 145 -26.43 -22.52 -1.72
CA ALA A 145 -25.18 -22.23 -1.04
C ALA A 145 -25.27 -22.48 0.48
N PRO A 146 -24.16 -22.85 1.14
CA PRO A 146 -24.11 -22.90 2.60
C PRO A 146 -24.31 -21.51 3.19
N HIS A 147 -24.79 -21.43 4.44
CA HIS A 147 -25.06 -20.15 5.08
C HIS A 147 -23.87 -19.18 5.08
N VAL A 148 -22.64 -19.68 5.25
CA VAL A 148 -21.43 -18.85 5.19
C VAL A 148 -21.32 -18.12 3.85
N THR A 149 -21.50 -18.83 2.73
CA THR A 149 -21.48 -18.24 1.39
C THR A 149 -22.66 -17.29 1.17
N GLN A 150 -23.85 -17.59 1.71
CA GLN A 150 -24.99 -16.67 1.67
C GLN A 150 -24.68 -15.35 2.39
N PHE A 151 -24.07 -15.41 3.58
CA PHE A 151 -23.60 -14.24 4.31
C PHE A 151 -22.54 -13.45 3.53
N GLN A 152 -21.58 -14.13 2.91
CA GLN A 152 -20.56 -13.47 2.09
C GLN A 152 -21.15 -12.75 0.88
N ILE A 153 -22.12 -13.35 0.20
CA ILE A 153 -22.85 -12.70 -0.89
C ILE A 153 -23.53 -11.43 -0.36
N LEU A 154 -24.25 -11.50 0.76
CA LEU A 154 -24.90 -10.31 1.35
C LEU A 154 -23.89 -9.24 1.77
N ASN A 155 -22.76 -9.61 2.37
CA ASN A 155 -21.70 -8.68 2.75
C ASN A 155 -21.09 -7.97 1.53
N LEU A 156 -20.87 -8.71 0.44
CA LEU A 156 -20.41 -8.13 -0.82
C LEU A 156 -21.41 -7.11 -1.36
N LEU A 157 -22.71 -7.43 -1.31
CA LEU A 157 -23.76 -6.50 -1.72
C LEU A 157 -23.81 -5.25 -0.84
N ALA A 158 -23.63 -5.40 0.48
CA ALA A 158 -23.63 -4.26 1.41
C ALA A 158 -22.51 -3.26 1.11
N ARG A 159 -21.38 -3.71 0.53
CA ARG A 159 -20.22 -2.87 0.19
C ARG A 159 -20.17 -2.41 -1.26
N LEU A 160 -21.15 -2.76 -2.09
CA LEU A 160 -21.24 -2.25 -3.46
C LEU A 160 -21.15 -0.73 -3.59
N PRO A 161 -21.75 0.10 -2.70
CA PRO A 161 -21.57 1.55 -2.79
C PRO A 161 -20.13 1.99 -2.57
N GLU A 162 -19.32 1.23 -1.84
CA GLU A 162 -17.90 1.52 -1.64
C GLU A 162 -17.08 1.14 -2.88
N PHE A 163 -17.46 0.07 -3.58
CA PHE A 163 -16.71 -0.46 -4.72
C PHE A 163 -17.09 0.17 -6.06
N ALA A 164 -18.36 0.54 -6.24
CA ALA A 164 -18.89 1.05 -7.51
C ALA A 164 -19.98 2.11 -7.26
N PRO A 165 -19.65 3.25 -6.60
CA PRO A 165 -20.63 4.29 -6.27
C PRO A 165 -21.37 4.82 -7.51
N ASP A 166 -20.67 4.97 -8.62
CA ASP A 166 -21.21 5.52 -9.87
C ASP A 166 -22.17 4.55 -10.59
N ARG A 167 -22.20 3.27 -10.20
CA ARG A 167 -23.00 2.22 -10.85
C ARG A 167 -24.20 1.79 -10.03
N MET A 168 -24.40 2.40 -8.88
CA MET A 168 -25.47 2.06 -7.94
C MET A 168 -26.85 2.10 -8.59
N GLU A 169 -27.12 3.11 -9.43
CA GLU A 169 -28.40 3.24 -10.14
C GLU A 169 -28.62 2.10 -11.15
N ALA A 170 -27.58 1.68 -11.86
CA ALA A 170 -27.67 0.62 -12.87
C ALA A 170 -27.91 -0.78 -12.28
N ILE A 171 -27.52 -0.99 -11.03
CA ILE A 171 -27.62 -2.29 -10.33
C ILE A 171 -28.74 -2.33 -9.27
N ALA A 172 -29.30 -1.18 -8.90
CA ALA A 172 -30.30 -1.05 -7.84
C ALA A 172 -31.48 -2.01 -8.03
N ASP A 173 -32.06 -2.07 -9.24
CA ASP A 173 -33.20 -2.95 -9.53
C ASP A 173 -32.87 -4.43 -9.33
N GLN A 174 -31.65 -4.84 -9.69
CA GLN A 174 -31.20 -6.23 -9.57
C GLN A 174 -30.94 -6.60 -8.11
N VAL A 175 -30.33 -5.69 -7.34
CA VAL A 175 -30.14 -5.86 -5.90
C VAL A 175 -31.49 -5.92 -5.20
N LYS A 176 -32.43 -5.04 -5.56
CA LYS A 176 -33.79 -5.03 -5.00
C LYS A 176 -34.50 -6.36 -5.24
N GLN A 177 -34.53 -6.85 -6.48
CA GLN A 177 -35.13 -8.14 -6.84
C GLN A 177 -34.49 -9.32 -6.10
N PHE A 178 -33.18 -9.25 -5.83
CA PHE A 178 -32.48 -10.29 -5.10
C PHE A 178 -32.77 -10.28 -3.59
N ILE A 179 -32.81 -9.10 -2.97
CA ILE A 179 -32.92 -8.93 -1.52
C ILE A 179 -34.37 -8.99 -1.02
N GLU A 180 -35.33 -8.52 -1.81
CA GLU A 180 -36.75 -8.49 -1.46
C GLU A 180 -37.29 -9.83 -0.93
N PRO A 181 -37.10 -10.98 -1.61
CA PRO A 181 -37.57 -12.28 -1.11
C PRO A 181 -36.78 -12.78 0.13
N LEU A 182 -35.62 -12.20 0.42
CA LEU A 182 -34.76 -12.61 1.55
C LEU A 182 -35.19 -11.94 2.86
N LYS A 183 -35.85 -10.78 2.80
CA LYS A 183 -36.37 -10.06 3.98
C LYS A 183 -37.42 -10.88 4.74
N GLU A 184 -38.19 -11.69 4.02
CA GLU A 184 -39.27 -12.52 4.59
C GLU A 184 -38.82 -13.93 4.99
N GLN A 185 -37.52 -14.23 4.90
CA GLN A 185 -37.03 -15.57 5.24
C GLN A 185 -37.11 -15.87 6.74
N LYS A 186 -37.39 -17.15 7.03
CA LYS A 186 -37.45 -17.67 8.41
C LYS A 186 -36.14 -17.52 9.20
N ASN A 187 -35.00 -17.37 8.52
CA ASN A 187 -33.72 -17.18 9.18
C ASN A 187 -33.52 -15.69 9.52
N GLN A 188 -33.78 -15.34 10.79
CA GLN A 188 -33.69 -13.97 11.28
C GLN A 188 -32.33 -13.30 11.06
N LYS A 189 -31.23 -14.07 11.02
CA LYS A 189 -29.89 -13.49 10.82
C LYS A 189 -29.66 -13.08 9.36
N LEU A 190 -30.03 -13.94 8.42
CA LEU A 190 -29.93 -13.62 6.99
C LEU A 190 -30.91 -12.51 6.60
N ALA A 191 -32.11 -12.51 7.20
CA ALA A 191 -33.07 -11.43 7.03
C ALA A 191 -32.53 -10.09 7.57
N GLY A 192 -31.81 -10.11 8.70
CA GLY A 192 -31.15 -8.92 9.26
C GLY A 192 -30.07 -8.35 8.33
N GLU A 193 -29.22 -9.19 7.75
CA GLU A 193 -28.22 -8.77 6.76
C GLU A 193 -28.85 -8.30 5.45
N ALA A 194 -29.87 -8.99 4.96
CA ALA A 194 -30.65 -8.55 3.81
C ALA A 194 -31.28 -7.17 4.06
N GLN A 195 -31.77 -6.91 5.27
CA GLN A 195 -32.27 -5.59 5.66
C GLN A 195 -31.16 -4.54 5.77
N ALA A 196 -29.94 -4.91 6.19
CA ALA A 196 -28.79 -4.01 6.17
C ALA A 196 -28.46 -3.59 4.73
N VAL A 197 -28.37 -4.54 3.80
CA VAL A 197 -28.18 -4.26 2.37
C VAL A 197 -29.30 -3.36 1.84
N TRP A 198 -30.55 -3.66 2.17
CA TRP A 198 -31.71 -2.87 1.74
C TRP A 198 -31.59 -1.38 2.15
N LYS A 199 -31.14 -1.12 3.39
CA LYS A 199 -30.91 0.23 3.90
C LYS A 199 -29.73 0.92 3.23
N THR A 200 -28.65 0.20 2.96
CA THR A 200 -27.46 0.75 2.27
C THR A 200 -27.81 1.31 0.90
N PHE A 201 -28.73 0.66 0.18
CA PHE A 201 -29.21 1.12 -1.12
C PHE A 201 -30.32 2.19 -1.03
N GLY A 202 -30.72 2.60 0.18
CA GLY A 202 -31.76 3.60 0.38
C GLY A 202 -33.14 3.16 -0.10
N PHE A 203 -33.39 1.86 -0.21
CA PHE A 203 -34.71 1.36 -0.58
C PHE A 203 -35.69 1.67 0.56
N GLU A 204 -36.73 2.44 0.29
CA GLU A 204 -37.75 2.75 1.30
C GLU A 204 -38.44 1.45 1.75
N ASP A 205 -38.47 1.21 3.07
CA ASP A 205 -39.43 0.28 3.66
C ASP A 205 -40.79 0.94 3.52
N LEU A 206 -41.62 0.48 2.57
CA LEU A 206 -43.03 0.87 2.52
C LEU A 206 -43.60 0.67 3.94
N PRO A 207 -44.10 1.73 4.60
CA PRO A 207 -44.58 1.61 5.96
C PRO A 207 -45.73 0.62 5.99
N ASP A 208 -45.58 -0.43 6.80
CA ASP A 208 -46.57 -1.47 7.07
C ASP A 208 -47.73 -0.96 7.95
N SER A 209 -48.19 0.26 7.66
CA SER A 209 -49.32 0.90 8.30
C SER A 209 -50.49 0.98 7.33
N MET A 210 -51.27 -0.12 7.26
CA MET A 210 -52.70 0.02 6.98
C MET A 210 -53.34 0.90 8.08
N PRO A 211 -54.49 1.52 7.79
CA PRO A 211 -55.65 1.04 8.50
C PRO A 211 -56.70 0.47 7.54
N LYS A 212 -57.18 -0.73 7.87
CA LYS A 212 -58.44 -1.27 7.35
C LYS A 212 -59.54 -0.25 7.69
N GLY A 213 -59.95 0.52 6.69
CA GLY A 213 -61.09 1.41 6.80
C GLY A 213 -62.35 0.57 7.00
N GLU A 214 -62.93 0.69 8.19
CA GLU A 214 -64.27 0.23 8.53
C GLU A 214 -65.29 0.79 7.52
N THR A 215 -66.13 -0.09 6.97
CA THR A 215 -67.33 0.27 6.23
C THR A 215 -68.36 0.90 7.18
N PRO A 216 -68.84 2.12 6.94
CA PRO A 216 -69.98 2.65 7.68
C PRO A 216 -71.28 2.02 7.16
N ARG A 217 -72.14 1.64 8.11
CA ARG A 217 -73.53 1.19 7.88
C ARG A 217 -74.44 2.35 7.52
#